data_AF-B4IRW9-F1
#
_entry.id   AF-B4IRW9-F1
#
_cell.length_a   1.000
_cell.length_b   1.000
_cell.length_c   1.000
_cell.angle_alpha   90.00
_cell.angle_beta   90.00
_cell.angle_gamma   90.00
#
_symmetry.space_group_name_H-M   'P 1'
#
loop_
_entity.id
_entity.type
_entity.pdbx_description
1 polymer ?
#
loop_
_entity_poly.entity_id
_entity_poly.type
_entity_poly.pdbx_seq_one_letter_code
_entity_poly.pdbx_strand_id
1 'polypeptide(L)'
;MELLGSLHHPYIYPVLDLGFLRSSANGYACLVTPFNSRGSLKDLIYKAQWNEPWVKKYTRKPNGLPVSQVQRLGRQILEALLFLKERGFPLHGHLHSGNVILQNGAAR
;
A
#
# COMPACT_ATOMS: atom_id res chain seq x y z
N MET A 1 -14.86 7.99 -12.00
CA MET A 1 -14.51 6.55 -11.91
C MET A 1 -13.15 6.24 -12.55
N GLU A 2 -12.74 6.99 -13.58
CA GLU A 2 -11.48 6.81 -14.33
C GLU A 2 -10.21 7.16 -13.54
N LEU A 3 -10.33 7.86 -12.42
CA LEU A 3 -9.18 8.36 -11.68
C LEU A 3 -8.32 7.24 -11.08
N LEU A 4 -8.90 6.23 -10.44
CA LEU A 4 -8.12 5.13 -9.85
C LEU A 4 -7.52 4.21 -10.92
N GLY A 5 -8.25 3.97 -12.00
CA GLY A 5 -7.78 3.17 -13.14
C GLY A 5 -6.70 3.84 -13.99
N SER A 6 -6.46 5.14 -13.83
CA SER A 6 -5.42 5.89 -14.56
C SER A 6 -4.11 6.04 -13.79
N LEU A 7 -4.05 5.58 -12.53
CA LEU A 7 -2.85 5.64 -11.69
C LEU A 7 -1.89 4.49 -12.00
N HIS A 8 -1.35 4.51 -13.22
CA HIS A 8 -0.32 3.58 -13.64
C HIS A 8 1.07 4.11 -13.30
N HIS A 9 1.66 3.58 -12.23
CA HIS A 9 3.02 3.90 -11.82
C HIS A 9 3.70 2.66 -11.19
N PRO A 10 5.00 2.41 -11.45
CA PRO A 10 5.72 1.25 -10.89
C PRO A 10 5.76 1.21 -9.36
N TYR A 11 5.49 2.33 -8.68
CA TYR A 11 5.48 2.45 -7.22
C TYR A 11 4.14 2.92 -6.65
N ILE A 12 3.05 2.73 -7.41
CA ILE A 12 1.69 2.82 -6.88
C ILE A 12 1.08 1.41 -6.91
N TYR A 13 0.38 1.04 -5.85
CA TYR A 13 -0.30 -0.25 -5.79
C TYR A 13 -1.50 -0.27 -6.74
N PRO A 14 -1.57 -1.22 -7.69
CA PRO A 14 -2.55 -1.15 -8.76
C PRO A 14 -3.95 -1.52 -8.25
N VAL A 15 -4.94 -0.85 -8.80
CA VAL A 15 -6.36 -1.26 -8.75
C VAL A 15 -6.64 -2.09 -9.98
N LEU A 16 -7.08 -3.34 -9.80
CA LEU A 16 -7.41 -4.24 -10.90
C LEU A 16 -8.81 -4.01 -11.43
N ASP A 17 -9.76 -3.73 -10.52
CA ASP A 17 -11.14 -3.46 -10.87
C ASP A 17 -11.84 -2.63 -9.79
N LEU A 18 -12.92 -1.96 -10.17
CA LEU A 18 -13.81 -1.20 -9.29
C LEU A 18 -15.26 -1.54 -9.66
N GLY A 19 -15.94 -2.27 -8.78
CA GLY A 19 -17.33 -2.66 -8.94
C GLY A 19 -18.26 -1.91 -7.99
N PHE A 20 -19.54 -1.86 -8.34
CA PHE A 20 -20.60 -1.44 -7.43
C PHE A 20 -21.58 -2.59 -7.24
N LEU A 21 -21.73 -3.06 -6.01
CA LEU A 21 -22.72 -4.06 -5.65
C LEU A 21 -23.96 -3.36 -5.11
N ARG A 22 -25.14 -3.74 -5.59
CA ARG A 22 -26.41 -3.27 -5.05
C ARG A 22 -27.13 -4.44 -4.41
N SER A 23 -27.49 -4.28 -3.15
CA SER A 23 -28.48 -5.08 -2.45
C SER A 23 -29.79 -4.30 -2.37
N SER A 24 -30.89 -4.97 -2.03
CA SER A 24 -32.23 -4.36 -1.93
C SER A 24 -32.28 -3.15 -0.98
N ALA A 25 -31.40 -3.11 0.03
CA ALA A 25 -31.35 -2.02 1.02
C ALA A 25 -30.12 -1.11 0.90
N ASN A 26 -29.00 -1.57 0.32
CA ASN A 26 -27.70 -0.88 0.39
C ASN A 26 -26.93 -0.97 -0.92
N GLY A 27 -26.13 0.06 -1.22
CA GLY A 27 -25.11 0.05 -2.26
C GLY A 27 -23.70 -0.03 -1.66
N TYR A 28 -22.82 -0.80 -2.29
CA TYR A 28 -21.43 -0.96 -1.89
C TYR A 28 -20.51 -0.66 -3.07
N ALA A 29 -19.39 0.00 -2.81
CA ALA A 29 -18.26 0.06 -3.75
C ALA A 29 -17.25 -1.02 -3.37
N CYS A 30 -16.78 -1.78 -4.35
CA CYS A 30 -15.84 -2.87 -4.18
C CYS A 30 -14.59 -2.60 -5.01
N LEU A 31 -13.44 -2.57 -4.34
CA LEU A 31 -12.14 -2.44 -4.98
C LEU A 31 -11.49 -3.83 -5.08
N VAL A 32 -11.07 -4.21 -6.28
CA VAL A 32 -10.28 -5.42 -6.50
C VAL A 32 -8.82 -5.00 -6.66
N THR A 33 -7.95 -5.55 -5.83
CA THR A 33 -6.50 -5.32 -5.87
C THR A 33 -5.77 -6.66 -5.91
N PRO A 34 -4.48 -6.70 -6.30
CA PRO A 34 -3.73 -7.93 -6.23
C PRO A 34 -3.70 -8.47 -4.79
N PHE A 35 -3.68 -9.79 -4.65
CA PHE A 35 -3.40 -10.38 -3.35
C PHE A 35 -1.91 -10.22 -3.01
N ASN A 36 -1.61 -9.80 -1.78
CA ASN A 36 -0.23 -9.69 -1.30
C ASN A 36 -0.02 -10.43 0.03
N SER A 37 0.51 -11.66 -0.08
CA SER A 37 0.85 -12.49 1.08
C SER A 37 2.06 -12.01 1.88
N ARG A 38 2.78 -10.98 1.44
CA ARG A 38 3.91 -10.41 2.20
C ARG A 38 3.53 -9.24 3.08
N GLY A 39 2.30 -8.73 2.94
CA GLY A 39 1.81 -7.60 3.70
C GLY A 39 2.53 -6.29 3.40
N SER A 40 2.40 -5.37 4.35
CA SER A 40 2.92 -4.00 4.31
C SER A 40 4.40 -3.90 4.68
N LEU A 41 5.00 -2.74 4.47
CA LEU A 41 6.33 -2.42 4.98
C LEU A 41 6.39 -2.51 6.51
N LYS A 42 5.29 -2.18 7.21
CA LYS A 42 5.17 -2.35 8.67
C LYS A 42 5.28 -3.83 9.05
N ASP A 43 4.65 -4.72 8.27
CA ASP A 43 4.75 -6.16 8.49
C ASP A 43 6.19 -6.66 8.38
N LEU A 44 6.92 -6.18 7.37
CA LEU A 44 8.34 -6.47 7.22
C LEU A 44 9.17 -6.00 8.42
N ILE A 45 8.99 -4.74 8.84
CA ILE A 45 9.75 -4.13 9.95
C ILE A 45 9.56 -4.92 11.25
N TYR A 46 8.33 -5.38 11.52
CA TYR A 46 8.00 -6.10 12.76
C TYR A 46 8.08 -7.62 12.63
N LYS A 47 8.43 -8.14 11.44
CA LYS A 47 8.39 -9.58 11.13
C LYS A 47 7.03 -10.19 11.49
N ALA A 48 5.96 -9.48 11.17
CA ALA A 48 4.58 -9.90 11.38
C ALA A 48 4.03 -10.57 10.13
N GLN A 49 3.12 -11.52 10.29
CA GLN A 49 2.35 -12.04 9.16
C GLN A 49 1.21 -11.07 8.83
N TRP A 50 0.90 -10.93 7.54
CA TRP A 50 -0.12 -9.99 7.07
C TRP A 50 -1.51 -10.26 7.69
N ASN A 51 -1.83 -11.55 7.92
CA ASN A 51 -3.11 -12.05 8.45
C ASN A 51 -3.11 -12.38 9.95
N GLU A 52 -2.06 -12.01 10.69
CA GLU A 52 -2.06 -12.18 12.15
C GLU A 52 -3.12 -11.26 12.82
N PRO A 53 -3.80 -11.74 13.88
CA PRO A 53 -4.70 -10.88 14.67
C PRO A 53 -4.00 -9.63 15.18
N TRP A 54 -4.67 -8.48 15.12
CA TRP A 54 -4.07 -7.19 15.51
C TRP A 54 -3.45 -7.20 16.91
N VAL A 55 -4.10 -7.86 17.88
CA VAL A 55 -3.61 -7.99 19.27
C VAL A 55 -2.23 -8.68 19.38
N LYS A 56 -1.87 -9.51 18.41
CA LYS A 56 -0.54 -10.15 18.33
C LYS A 56 0.41 -9.39 17.41
N LYS A 57 -0.14 -8.65 16.45
CA LYS A 57 0.60 -7.92 15.43
C LYS A 57 1.40 -6.77 16.04
N TYR A 58 2.65 -6.62 15.62
CA TYR A 58 3.54 -5.51 16.04
C TYR A 58 3.88 -5.45 17.55
N THR A 59 3.62 -6.52 18.30
CA THR A 59 3.99 -6.64 19.73
C THR A 59 5.48 -6.93 19.92
N ARG A 60 6.14 -7.45 18.89
CA ARG A 60 7.58 -7.75 18.86
C ARG A 60 8.37 -6.46 18.65
N LYS A 61 9.60 -6.42 19.15
CA LYS A 61 10.53 -5.31 18.87
C LYS A 61 10.77 -5.24 17.34
N PRO A 62 10.67 -4.05 16.72
CA PRO A 62 10.92 -3.92 15.30
C PRO A 62 12.38 -4.26 14.98
N ASN A 63 12.59 -4.90 13.84
CA ASN A 63 13.89 -5.05 13.24
C ASN A 63 14.12 -3.89 12.27
N GLY A 64 15.24 -3.20 12.46
CA GLY A 64 15.70 -2.22 11.47
C GLY A 64 15.92 -2.88 10.10
N LEU A 65 15.82 -2.07 9.05
CA LEU A 65 16.14 -2.50 7.69
C LEU A 65 17.59 -2.15 7.38
N PRO A 66 18.29 -2.93 6.52
CA PRO A 66 19.57 -2.53 5.97
C PRO A 66 19.49 -1.14 5.33
N VAL A 67 20.54 -0.33 5.49
CA VAL A 67 20.58 1.05 4.96
C VAL A 67 20.29 1.10 3.46
N SER A 68 20.83 0.16 2.69
CA SER A 68 20.57 0.05 1.25
C SER A 68 19.08 -0.17 0.93
N GLN A 69 18.38 -0.93 1.77
CA GLN A 69 16.94 -1.14 1.62
C GLN A 69 16.16 0.13 1.99
N VAL A 70 16.56 0.83 3.06
CA VAL A 70 15.95 2.12 3.44
C VAL A 70 16.06 3.13 2.30
N GLN A 71 17.26 3.31 1.74
CA GLN A 71 17.51 4.21 0.61
C GLN A 71 16.66 3.85 -0.60
N ARG A 72 16.64 2.56 -0.97
CA ARG A 72 15.90 2.09 -2.13
C ARG A 72 14.38 2.25 -1.97
N LEU A 73 13.81 1.83 -0.84
CA LEU A 73 12.37 1.98 -0.59
C LEU A 73 11.97 3.45 -0.44
N GLY A 74 12.80 4.25 0.23
CA GLY A 74 12.58 5.69 0.36
C GLY A 74 12.52 6.40 -1.00
N ARG A 75 13.45 6.09 -1.91
CA ARG A 75 13.43 6.60 -3.29
C ARG A 75 12.14 6.23 -4.02
N GLN A 76 11.72 4.97 -3.95
CA GLN A 76 10.49 4.48 -4.60
C GLN A 76 9.23 5.20 -4.08
N ILE A 77 9.14 5.39 -2.76
CA ILE A 77 8.04 6.14 -2.13
C ILE A 77 8.06 7.60 -2.60
N LEU A 78 9.22 8.25 -2.65
CA LEU A 78 9.34 9.64 -3.11
C LEU A 78 8.92 9.80 -4.58
N GLU A 79 9.32 8.87 -5.45
CA GLU A 79 8.90 8.85 -6.86
C GLU A 79 7.38 8.68 -7.00
N ALA A 80 6.76 7.79 -6.21
CA ALA A 80 5.31 7.63 -6.17
C ALA A 80 4.59 8.91 -5.71
N LEU A 81 5.10 9.58 -4.67
CA LEU A 81 4.53 10.81 -4.15
C LEU A 81 4.66 11.97 -5.15
N LEU A 82 5.78 12.04 -5.85
CA LEU A 82 5.97 13.02 -6.93
C LEU A 82 4.96 12.80 -8.06
N PHE A 83 4.80 11.55 -8.51
CA PHE A 83 3.79 11.17 -9.51
C PHE A 83 2.37 11.58 -9.11
N LEU A 84 1.99 11.36 -7.85
CA LEU A 84 0.68 11.75 -7.31
C LEU A 84 0.53 13.28 -7.27
N LYS A 85 1.56 14.00 -6.83
CA LYS A 85 1.58 15.48 -6.79
C LYS A 85 1.32 16.08 -8.16
N GLU A 86 2.03 15.59 -9.18
CA GLU A 86 1.92 16.08 -10.56
C GLU A 86 0.53 15.86 -11.16
N ARG A 87 -0.25 14.92 -10.62
CA ARG A 87 -1.64 14.63 -11.01
C ARG A 87 -2.68 15.32 -10.14
N GLY A 88 -2.26 16.23 -9.27
CA GLY A 88 -3.16 17.02 -8.42
C GLY A 88 -3.72 16.28 -7.21
N PHE A 89 -3.17 15.11 -6.85
CA PHE A 89 -3.55 14.46 -5.60
C PHE A 89 -3.02 15.25 -4.41
N PRO A 90 -3.82 15.40 -3.33
CA PRO A 90 -3.37 16.08 -2.13
C PRO A 90 -2.18 15.34 -1.54
N LEU A 91 -1.13 16.12 -1.27
CA LEU A 91 0.06 15.66 -0.60
C LEU A 91 -0.27 15.38 0.88
N HIS A 92 -0.45 14.10 1.18
CA HIS A 92 -0.33 13.49 2.51
C HIS A 92 -1.50 13.68 3.49
N GLY A 93 -1.98 12.55 4.00
CA GLY A 93 -2.74 12.44 5.25
C GLY A 93 -2.53 11.10 5.96
N HIS A 94 -2.19 10.04 5.20
CA HIS A 94 -2.09 8.68 5.71
C HIS A 94 -0.86 7.90 5.19
N LEU A 95 0.21 8.56 4.77
CA LEU A 95 1.45 7.85 4.43
C LEU A 95 2.12 7.36 5.70
N HIS A 96 2.21 6.03 5.84
CA HIS A 96 3.02 5.37 6.86
C HIS A 96 3.38 3.96 6.37
N SER A 97 4.30 3.27 7.07
CA SER A 97 4.77 1.93 6.68
C SER A 97 3.65 0.88 6.56
N GLY A 98 2.50 1.09 7.19
CA GLY A 98 1.34 0.21 7.08
C GLY A 98 0.56 0.37 5.77
N ASN A 99 0.71 1.52 5.09
CA ASN A 99 0.06 1.84 3.82
C ASN A 99 1.04 1.76 2.64
N VAL A 100 2.18 1.09 2.83
CA VAL A 100 3.14 0.79 1.76
C VAL A 100 3.17 -0.71 1.58
N ILE A 101 2.84 -1.19 0.39
CA ILE A 101 2.80 -2.60 0.03
C ILE A 101 4.15 -3.02 -0.58
N LEU A 102 4.68 -4.18 -0.16
CA LEU A 102 5.92 -4.73 -0.69
C LEU A 102 5.70 -5.82 -1.74
N GLN A 103 5.79 -5.46 -3.01
CA GLN A 103 5.57 -6.37 -4.13
C GLN A 103 6.82 -6.47 -5.02
N ASN A 104 7.30 -7.69 -5.27
CA ASN A 104 8.56 -8.01 -5.95
C ASN A 104 9.76 -7.13 -5.54
N GLY A 105 9.86 -6.81 -4.24
CA GLY A 105 10.94 -5.98 -3.70
C GLY A 105 10.69 -4.47 -3.81
N ALA A 106 9.66 -4.02 -4.54
CA ALA A 106 9.29 -2.60 -4.64
C ALA A 106 8.28 -2.17 -3.57
N ALA A 107 8.39 -0.92 -3.11
CA ALA A 107 7.36 -0.21 -2.35
C ALA A 107 6.30 0.34 -3.31
N ARG A 108 5.02 0.08 -2.99
CA ARG A 108 3.84 0.47 -3.77
C ARG A 108 2.73 1.01 -2.89
#